data_AF-A0A920UL08-F1
#
_entry.id   AF-A0A920UL08-F1
#
_cell.length_a   1.000
_cell.length_b   1.000
_cell.length_c   1.000
_cell.angle_alpha   90.00
_cell.angle_beta   90.00
_cell.angle_gamma   90.00
#
_symmetry.space_group_name_H-M   'P 1'
#
loop_
_entity.id
_entity.type
_entity.pdbx_description
1 polymer ?
#
loop_
_entity_poly.entity_id
_entity_poly.type
_entity_poly.pdbx_seq_one_letter_code
_entity_poly.pdbx_strand_id
1 'polypeptide(L)'
;MIGGATTSREHTAVKIAPGYGQATLHVLDASRAVGVVGKLLGETNRDEIVAENTAIQEELRENITANRKPSRCCRLPRRASANPDRLAQEDIPQPEFTGARVEDDFPLERLVEFIDWSPFFHAWELRGRYPGILDDATVGDKARELFDERSPSKRILRKTIHPPSACTACSQPIASATMGKL
;
A
#
# COMPACT_ATOMS: atom_id res chain seq x y z
N MET A 1 -17.92 6.82 7.42
CA MET A 1 -17.41 5.51 6.97
C MET A 1 -15.94 5.67 6.63
N ILE A 2 -15.12 4.64 6.88
CA ILE A 2 -13.67 4.67 6.72
C ILE A 2 -13.26 3.47 5.87
N GLY A 3 -12.38 3.68 4.91
CA GLY A 3 -11.82 2.64 4.06
C GLY A 3 -10.53 3.12 3.42
N GLY A 4 -9.83 2.20 2.75
CA GLY A 4 -8.56 2.49 2.07
C GLY A 4 -7.42 1.60 2.57
N ALA A 5 -6.32 1.58 1.80
CA ALA A 5 -5.23 0.62 1.95
C ALA A 5 -4.55 0.61 3.33
N THR A 6 -4.46 1.76 3.99
CA THR A 6 -3.82 1.90 5.31
C THR A 6 -4.78 1.70 6.48
N THR A 7 -6.07 1.57 6.20
CA THR A 7 -7.12 1.48 7.24
C THR A 7 -7.44 0.02 7.52
N SER A 8 -7.51 -0.34 8.81
CA SER A 8 -7.98 -1.65 9.25
C SER A 8 -9.15 -1.53 10.21
N ARG A 9 -9.93 -2.61 10.35
CA ARG A 9 -11.01 -2.70 11.33
C ARG A 9 -10.51 -2.45 12.75
N GLU A 10 -9.37 -3.05 13.09
CA GLU A 10 -8.71 -2.90 14.39
C GLU A 10 -8.25 -1.47 14.66
N HIS A 11 -7.54 -0.85 13.71
CA HIS A 11 -7.10 0.54 13.85
C HIS A 11 -8.30 1.48 14.00
N THR A 12 -9.36 1.24 13.23
CA THR A 12 -10.59 2.02 13.31
C THR A 12 -11.25 1.86 14.68
N ALA A 13 -11.38 0.64 15.19
CA ALA A 13 -12.00 0.35 16.48
C ALA A 13 -11.23 0.95 17.67
N VAL A 14 -9.89 0.91 17.64
CA VAL A 14 -9.04 1.34 18.78
C VAL A 14 -8.69 2.82 18.74
N LYS A 15 -8.46 3.40 17.55
CA LYS A 15 -7.92 4.77 17.42
C LYS A 15 -8.94 5.79 16.93
N ILE A 16 -9.87 5.40 16.07
CA ILE A 16 -10.74 6.36 15.39
C ILE A 16 -12.13 6.43 16.04
N ALA A 17 -12.77 5.28 16.27
CA ALA A 17 -14.11 5.21 16.82
C ALA A 17 -14.26 5.92 18.19
N PRO A 18 -13.32 5.82 19.15
CA PRO A 18 -13.43 6.54 20.42
C PRO A 18 -13.33 8.06 20.30
N GLY A 19 -12.75 8.56 19.20
CA GLY A 19 -12.60 9.99 18.94
C GLY A 19 -13.81 10.65 18.28
N TYR A 20 -14.85 9.89 17.96
CA TYR A 20 -16.03 10.38 17.26
C TYR A 20 -17.32 9.96 18.00
N GLY A 21 -18.19 10.92 18.30
CA GLY A 21 -19.40 10.67 19.11
C GLY A 21 -20.54 9.96 18.38
N GLN A 22 -20.39 9.64 17.09
CA GLN A 22 -21.39 8.95 16.27
C GLN A 22 -20.79 7.66 15.69
N ALA A 23 -21.64 6.84 15.07
CA ALA A 23 -21.23 5.55 14.52
C ALA A 23 -20.08 5.68 13.50
N THR A 24 -18.98 4.96 13.75
CA THR A 24 -17.83 4.87 12.85
C THR A 24 -17.76 3.46 12.27
N LEU A 25 -17.90 3.33 10.95
CA LEU A 25 -17.90 2.03 10.26
C LEU A 25 -16.69 1.91 9.34
N HIS A 26 -15.98 0.78 9.43
CA HIS A 26 -14.89 0.41 8.53
C HIS A 26 -15.41 -0.47 7.39
N VAL A 27 -15.03 -0.16 6.15
CA VAL A 27 -15.39 -0.92 4.95
C VAL A 27 -14.13 -1.35 4.21
N LEU A 28 -14.12 -2.62 3.79
CA LEU A 28 -12.97 -3.25 3.14
C LEU A 28 -12.76 -2.78 1.69
N ASP A 29 -13.82 -2.64 0.92
CA ASP A 29 -13.80 -2.32 -0.50
C ASP A 29 -15.00 -1.44 -0.90
N ALA A 30 -14.95 -0.89 -2.11
CA ALA A 30 -16.00 0.00 -2.62
C ALA A 30 -17.32 -0.74 -2.90
N SER A 31 -17.26 -2.02 -3.30
CA SER A 31 -18.44 -2.82 -3.61
C SER A 31 -19.30 -3.07 -2.37
N ARG A 32 -18.69 -3.32 -1.20
CA ARG A 32 -19.40 -3.47 0.09
C ARG A 32 -19.91 -2.14 0.65
N ALA A 33 -19.32 -1.02 0.27
CA ALA A 33 -19.72 0.30 0.78
C ALA A 33 -21.19 0.61 0.46
N VAL A 34 -21.64 0.27 -0.75
CA VAL A 34 -23.03 0.49 -1.18
C VAL A 34 -24.04 -0.24 -0.29
N GLY A 35 -23.76 -1.51 0.04
CA GLY A 35 -24.61 -2.30 0.93
C GLY A 35 -24.67 -1.73 2.35
N VAL A 36 -23.54 -1.25 2.88
CA VAL A 36 -23.48 -0.61 4.20
C VAL A 36 -24.26 0.71 4.21
N VAL A 37 -24.08 1.56 3.18
CA VAL A 37 -24.84 2.80 3.05
C VAL A 37 -26.34 2.53 2.96
N GLY A 38 -26.76 1.54 2.17
CA GLY A 38 -28.16 1.14 2.06
C GLY A 38 -28.78 0.76 3.41
N LYS A 39 -28.05 0.00 4.24
CA LYS A 39 -28.49 -0.34 5.61
C LYS A 39 -28.56 0.88 6.53
N LEU A 40 -27.62 1.82 6.41
CA LEU A 40 -27.58 3.03 7.24
C LEU A 40 -28.68 4.04 6.90
N LEU A 41 -29.11 4.08 5.65
CA LEU A 41 -30.21 4.95 5.20
C LEU A 41 -31.59 4.35 5.50
N GLY A 42 -31.67 3.04 5.80
CA GLY A 42 -32.92 2.39 6.19
C GLY A 42 -33.34 2.77 7.61
N GLU A 43 -34.60 3.17 7.79
CA GLU A 43 -35.13 3.65 9.07
C GLU A 43 -35.12 2.57 10.17
N THR A 44 -35.33 1.29 9.81
CA THR A 44 -35.38 0.18 10.77
C THR A 44 -34.01 -0.45 11.02
N ASN A 45 -33.12 -0.45 10.01
CA ASN A 45 -31.88 -1.23 10.04
C ASN A 45 -30.67 -0.43 10.56
N ARG A 46 -30.81 0.91 10.64
CA ARG A 46 -29.73 1.80 11.09
C ARG A 46 -29.28 1.50 12.51
N ASP A 47 -30.23 1.39 13.44
CA ASP A 47 -29.87 1.22 14.85
C ASP A 47 -29.31 -0.18 15.11
N GLU A 48 -29.81 -1.19 14.40
CA GLU A 48 -29.29 -2.56 14.44
C GLU A 48 -27.83 -2.65 13.97
N ILE A 49 -27.51 -2.10 12.79
CA ILE A 49 -26.13 -2.14 12.26
C ILE A 49 -25.16 -1.33 13.12
N VAL A 50 -25.63 -0.23 13.73
CA VAL A 50 -24.81 0.59 14.63
C VAL A 50 -24.55 -0.17 15.93
N ALA A 51 -25.55 -0.83 16.50
CA ALA A 51 -25.39 -1.65 17.69
C ALA A 51 -24.45 -2.84 17.44
N GLU A 52 -24.65 -3.58 16.35
CA GLU A 52 -23.79 -4.70 15.93
C GLU A 52 -22.33 -4.25 15.76
N ASN A 53 -22.10 -3.17 15.00
CA ASN A 53 -20.75 -2.64 14.79
C ASN A 53 -20.12 -2.14 16.09
N THR A 54 -20.89 -1.57 17.00
CA THR A 54 -20.38 -1.10 18.30
C THR A 54 -19.94 -2.29 19.17
N ALA A 55 -20.71 -3.37 19.20
CA ALA A 55 -20.35 -4.60 19.90
C ALA A 55 -19.06 -5.22 19.34
N ILE A 56 -18.95 -5.32 18.01
CA ILE A 56 -17.72 -5.82 17.35
C ILE A 56 -16.52 -4.94 17.68
N GLN A 57 -16.70 -3.62 17.69
CA GLN A 57 -15.60 -2.70 18.01
C GLN A 57 -15.14 -2.84 19.46
N GLU A 58 -16.06 -3.05 20.40
CA GLU A 58 -15.72 -3.27 21.79
C GLU A 58 -14.97 -4.58 21.98
N GLU A 59 -15.45 -5.67 21.37
CA GLU A 59 -14.77 -6.97 21.38
C GLU A 59 -13.34 -6.86 20.82
N LEU A 60 -13.15 -6.13 19.71
CA LEU A 60 -11.82 -5.89 19.13
C LEU A 60 -10.91 -5.11 20.09
N ARG A 61 -11.44 -4.10 20.80
CA ARG A 61 -10.66 -3.33 21.78
C ARG A 61 -10.25 -4.19 22.97
N GLU A 62 -11.16 -4.99 23.49
CA GLU A 62 -10.90 -5.93 24.59
C GLU A 62 -9.83 -6.94 24.18
N ASN A 63 -9.99 -7.57 23.02
CA ASN A 63 -9.03 -8.55 22.49
C ASN A 63 -7.63 -7.96 22.29
N ILE A 64 -7.52 -6.75 21.74
CA ILE A 64 -6.21 -6.08 21.54
C ILE A 64 -5.60 -5.69 22.88
N THR A 65 -6.40 -5.25 23.84
CA THR A 65 -5.92 -4.86 25.17
C THR A 65 -5.49 -6.08 25.98
N ALA A 66 -6.21 -7.20 25.88
CA ALA A 66 -5.87 -8.47 26.52
C ALA A 66 -4.61 -9.11 25.89
N ASN A 67 -4.49 -9.07 24.56
CA ASN A 67 -3.35 -9.62 23.83
C ASN A 67 -2.14 -8.66 23.72
N ARG A 68 -2.20 -7.49 24.35
CA ARG A 68 -1.05 -6.57 24.42
C ARG A 68 0.05 -7.19 25.27
N LYS A 69 0.91 -7.97 24.61
CA LYS A 69 2.19 -8.38 25.19
C LYS A 69 3.00 -7.10 25.43
N PRO A 70 3.45 -6.83 26.67
CA PRO A 70 4.33 -5.70 26.91
C PRO A 70 5.60 -5.95 26.10
N SER A 71 5.76 -5.21 24.99
CA SER A 71 7.04 -5.14 24.30
C SER A 71 8.02 -4.56 25.31
N ARG A 72 9.01 -5.35 25.74
CA ARG A 72 10.08 -4.80 26.58
C ARG A 72 10.73 -3.69 25.78
N CYS A 73 10.49 -2.45 26.19
CA CYS A 73 11.18 -1.30 25.64
C CYS A 73 12.64 -1.39 26.12
N CYS A 74 13.45 -2.14 25.39
CA CYS A 74 14.88 -2.20 25.64
C CYS A 74 15.44 -0.84 25.23
N ARG A 75 16.12 -0.15 26.15
CA ARG A 75 16.96 0.99 25.76
C ARG A 75 17.95 0.48 24.73
N LEU A 76 18.03 1.14 23.57
CA LEU A 76 19.05 0.84 22.58
C LEU A 76 20.41 0.96 23.29
N PRO A 77 21.17 -0.14 23.44
CA PRO A 77 22.45 -0.07 24.11
C PRO A 77 23.35 0.82 23.26
N ARG A 78 24.18 1.66 23.91
CA ARG A 78 25.14 2.55 23.23
C ARG A 78 26.00 1.81 22.18
N ARG A 79 26.24 0.50 22.38
CA ARG A 79 26.94 -0.37 21.44
C ARG A 79 26.19 -0.61 20.12
N ALA A 80 24.86 -0.66 20.12
CA ALA A 80 24.06 -0.75 18.89
C ALA A 80 24.12 0.57 18.09
N SER A 81 24.17 1.71 18.78
CA SER A 81 24.42 3.01 18.15
C SER A 81 25.87 3.22 17.70
N ALA A 82 26.81 2.46 18.28
CA ALA A 82 28.24 2.61 18.00
C ALA A 82 28.67 1.99 16.66
N ASN A 83 27.78 1.27 15.97
CA ASN A 83 28.01 0.62 14.68
C ASN A 83 29.40 -0.04 14.58
N PRO A 84 29.67 -1.09 15.39
CA PRO A 84 31.01 -1.66 15.56
C PRO A 84 31.53 -2.38 14.31
N ASP A 85 30.64 -2.73 13.38
CA ASP A 85 30.99 -3.24 12.07
C ASP A 85 31.52 -2.09 11.24
N ARG A 86 32.80 -1.77 11.47
CA ARG A 86 33.55 -0.86 10.61
C ARG A 86 33.65 -1.57 9.27
N LEU A 87 32.72 -1.27 8.36
CA LEU A 87 32.78 -1.72 6.98
C LEU A 87 34.17 -1.35 6.46
N ALA A 88 34.93 -2.36 6.06
CA ALA A 88 36.21 -2.13 5.41
C ALA A 88 35.92 -1.25 4.19
N GLN A 89 36.69 -0.18 4.02
CA GLN A 89 36.53 0.78 2.94
C GLN A 89 37.10 0.19 1.63
N GLU A 90 36.77 -1.07 1.35
CA GLU A 90 37.30 -1.81 0.23
C GLU A 90 36.30 -1.70 -0.92
N ASP A 91 36.75 -1.01 -1.96
CA ASP A 91 36.17 -0.92 -3.31
C ASP A 91 34.65 -0.70 -3.36
N ILE A 92 34.17 0.35 -2.69
CA ILE A 92 32.77 0.79 -2.83
C ILE A 92 32.59 1.27 -4.28
N PRO A 93 31.69 0.65 -5.07
CA PRO A 93 31.52 1.00 -6.47
C PRO A 93 31.09 2.45 -6.59
N GLN A 94 31.86 3.23 -7.34
CA GLN A 94 31.50 4.62 -7.63
C GLN A 94 30.42 4.64 -8.71
N PRO A 95 29.34 5.40 -8.51
CA PRO A 95 28.31 5.55 -9.52
C PRO A 95 28.85 6.30 -10.74
N GLU A 96 28.44 5.90 -11.94
CA GLU A 96 28.86 6.53 -13.20
C GLU A 96 28.43 7.99 -13.33
N PHE A 97 27.39 8.39 -12.58
CA PHE A 97 26.86 9.74 -12.56
C PHE A 97 26.47 10.13 -11.12
N THR A 98 26.60 11.42 -10.80
CA THR A 98 26.14 12.02 -9.54
C THR A 98 25.35 13.28 -9.86
N GLY A 99 24.35 13.60 -9.05
CA GLY A 99 23.42 14.72 -9.34
C GLY A 99 22.03 14.24 -9.78
N ALA A 100 21.12 15.20 -9.98
CA ALA A 100 19.79 14.91 -10.49
C ALA A 100 19.83 14.76 -12.02
N ARG A 101 19.23 13.69 -12.53
CA ARG A 101 18.99 13.49 -13.96
C ARG A 101 17.49 13.38 -14.18
N VAL A 102 16.97 14.28 -15.00
CA VAL A 102 15.59 14.20 -15.48
C VAL A 102 15.63 13.44 -16.79
N GLU A 103 14.81 12.39 -16.88
CA GLU A 103 14.55 11.71 -18.14
C GLU A 103 13.19 12.17 -18.66
N ASP A 104 13.23 13.10 -19.60
CA ASP A 104 12.04 13.57 -20.31
C ASP A 104 11.72 12.62 -21.48
N ASP A 105 10.43 12.46 -21.80
CA ASP A 105 9.94 11.66 -22.92
C ASP A 105 10.41 10.19 -22.94
N PHE A 106 10.54 9.56 -21.77
CA PHE A 106 10.90 8.14 -21.67
C PHE A 106 9.86 7.25 -22.41
N PRO A 107 10.30 6.35 -23.32
CA PRO A 107 9.38 5.55 -24.13
C PRO A 107 8.58 4.57 -23.27
N LEU A 108 7.26 4.74 -23.25
CA LEU A 108 6.32 3.89 -22.51
C LEU A 108 6.42 2.42 -22.90
N GLU A 109 6.79 2.14 -24.16
CA GLU A 109 6.98 0.78 -24.66
C GLU A 109 8.04 0.01 -23.87
N ARG A 110 9.07 0.71 -23.37
CA ARG A 110 10.10 0.11 -22.52
C ARG A 110 9.57 -0.21 -21.12
N LEU A 111 8.74 0.67 -20.55
CA LEU A 111 8.15 0.43 -19.22
C LEU A 111 7.23 -0.79 -19.21
N VAL A 112 6.52 -1.05 -20.31
CA VAL A 112 5.58 -2.16 -20.42
C VAL A 112 6.22 -3.52 -20.10
N GLU A 113 7.49 -3.72 -20.43
CA GLU A 113 8.24 -4.95 -20.15
C GLU A 113 8.49 -5.17 -18.65
N PHE A 114 8.47 -4.09 -17.85
CA PHE A 114 8.73 -4.10 -16.41
C PHE A 114 7.46 -4.04 -15.55
N ILE A 115 6.27 -3.89 -16.15
CA ILE A 115 5.01 -3.85 -15.39
C ILE A 115 4.67 -5.27 -14.93
N ASP A 116 4.60 -5.46 -13.61
CA ASP A 116 3.85 -6.58 -13.03
C ASP A 116 2.35 -6.31 -13.18
N TRP A 117 1.66 -7.16 -13.95
CA TRP A 117 0.23 -7.04 -14.20
C TRP A 117 -0.62 -7.69 -13.10
N SER A 118 -0.04 -8.42 -12.15
CA SER A 118 -0.79 -9.07 -11.08
C SER A 118 -1.59 -8.06 -10.23
N PRO A 119 -1.05 -6.89 -9.82
CA PRO A 119 -1.82 -5.85 -9.14
C PRO A 119 -2.96 -5.27 -9.98
N PHE A 120 -2.81 -5.22 -11.30
CA PHE A 120 -3.88 -4.77 -12.20
C PHE A 120 -5.08 -5.72 -12.13
N PHE A 121 -4.86 -7.03 -12.24
CA PHE A 121 -5.93 -8.02 -12.08
C PHE A 121 -6.56 -8.00 -10.69
N HIS A 122 -5.76 -7.81 -9.64
CA HIS A 122 -6.27 -7.68 -8.28
C HIS A 122 -7.22 -6.48 -8.10
N ALA A 123 -6.96 -5.37 -8.79
CA ALA A 123 -7.84 -4.19 -8.75
C ALA A 123 -9.22 -4.48 -9.39
N TRP A 124 -9.27 -5.42 -10.33
CA TRP A 124 -10.50 -5.91 -10.97
C TRP A 124 -11.08 -7.15 -10.29
N GLU A 125 -10.65 -7.44 -9.05
CA GLU A 125 -11.10 -8.60 -8.26
C GLU A 125 -10.79 -9.98 -8.89
N LEU A 126 -9.91 -10.02 -9.90
CA LEU A 126 -9.43 -11.25 -10.51
C LEU A 126 -8.21 -11.76 -9.74
N ARG A 127 -8.40 -12.84 -8.98
CA ARG A 127 -7.35 -13.45 -8.15
C ARG A 127 -6.47 -14.38 -8.98
N GLY A 128 -5.18 -14.09 -9.05
CA GLY A 128 -4.23 -14.91 -9.76
C GLY A 128 -2.95 -14.13 -10.06
N ARG A 129 -1.87 -14.86 -10.33
CA ARG A 129 -0.58 -14.26 -10.69
C ARG A 129 -0.45 -14.19 -12.21
N TYR A 130 -0.02 -13.04 -12.74
CA TYR A 130 0.34 -12.94 -14.15
C TYR A 130 1.69 -13.65 -14.41
N PRO A 131 1.86 -14.39 -15.53
CA PRO A 131 0.90 -14.60 -16.62
C PRO A 131 -0.11 -15.75 -16.40
N GLY A 132 0.07 -16.59 -15.37
CA GLY A 132 -0.74 -17.80 -15.16
C GLY A 132 -2.25 -17.58 -15.01
N ILE A 133 -2.70 -16.39 -14.61
CA ILE A 133 -4.13 -16.03 -14.53
C ILE A 133 -4.84 -16.08 -15.89
N LEU A 134 -4.11 -15.93 -17.01
CA LEU A 134 -4.68 -15.96 -18.36
C LEU A 134 -5.14 -17.36 -18.79
N ASP A 135 -4.54 -18.40 -18.19
CA ASP A 135 -4.82 -19.81 -18.47
C ASP A 135 -5.72 -20.44 -17.40
N ASP A 136 -6.23 -19.64 -16.46
CA ASP A 136 -7.12 -20.13 -15.42
C ASP A 136 -8.47 -20.59 -16.00
N ALA A 137 -8.93 -21.78 -15.59
CA ALA A 137 -10.16 -22.38 -16.12
C ALA A 137 -11.45 -21.63 -15.76
N THR A 138 -11.42 -20.79 -14.73
CA THR A 138 -12.60 -20.05 -14.24
C THR A 138 -12.56 -18.57 -14.58
N VAL A 139 -11.39 -17.94 -14.50
CA VAL A 139 -11.24 -16.49 -14.70
C VAL A 139 -10.40 -16.12 -15.92
N GLY A 140 -9.76 -17.08 -16.60
CA GLY A 140 -8.82 -16.84 -17.69
C GLY A 140 -9.43 -16.14 -18.91
N ASP A 141 -10.67 -16.47 -19.28
CA ASP A 141 -11.34 -15.83 -20.42
C ASP A 141 -11.59 -14.34 -20.16
N LYS A 142 -12.09 -13.99 -18.96
CA LYS A 142 -12.28 -12.59 -18.53
C LYS A 142 -10.94 -11.87 -18.35
N ALA A 143 -9.92 -12.56 -17.84
CA ALA A 143 -8.59 -12.00 -17.68
C ALA A 143 -7.95 -11.66 -19.03
N ARG A 144 -8.15 -12.51 -20.06
CA ARG A 144 -7.70 -12.24 -21.43
C ARG A 144 -8.44 -11.07 -22.06
N GLU A 145 -9.77 -11.04 -21.95
CA GLU A 145 -10.59 -9.91 -22.43
C GLU A 145 -10.11 -8.58 -21.82
N LEU A 146 -9.98 -8.52 -20.49
CA LEU A 146 -9.51 -7.33 -19.78
C LEU A 146 -8.06 -6.95 -20.15
N PHE A 147 -7.20 -7.95 -20.37
CA PHE A 147 -5.81 -7.71 -20.77
C PHE A 147 -5.70 -7.17 -22.20
N ASP A 148 -6.55 -7.63 -23.12
CA ASP A 148 -6.57 -7.18 -24.51
C ASP A 148 -7.14 -5.76 -24.66
N GLU A 149 -8.13 -5.38 -23.84
CA GLU A 149 -8.66 -4.01 -23.75
C GLU A 149 -7.61 -2.96 -23.33
N ARG A 150 -6.47 -3.40 -22.79
CA ARG A 150 -5.31 -2.53 -22.54
C ARG A 150 -4.70 -1.95 -23.82
N SER A 151 -4.80 -2.66 -24.95
CA SER A 151 -4.20 -2.23 -26.22
C SER A 151 -4.80 -0.92 -26.76
N PRO A 152 -6.14 -0.73 -26.76
CA PRO A 152 -6.76 0.59 -26.96
C PRO A 152 -6.18 1.70 -26.07
N SER A 153 -5.85 1.36 -24.81
CA SER A 153 -5.26 2.30 -23.85
C SER A 153 -3.84 2.72 -24.21
N LYS A 154 -3.07 1.97 -25.03
CA LYS A 154 -1.80 2.48 -25.61
C LYS A 154 -2.02 3.73 -26.48
N ARG A 155 -3.19 3.84 -27.14
CA ARG A 155 -3.57 5.00 -27.95
C ARG A 155 -3.98 6.19 -27.08
N ILE A 156 -4.53 5.94 -25.89
CA ILE A 156 -4.92 6.96 -24.89
C ILE A 156 -3.69 7.42 -24.08
N LEU A 157 -2.78 6.50 -23.74
CA LEU A 157 -1.49 6.76 -23.10
C LEU A 157 -0.63 7.76 -23.88
N ARG A 158 -0.70 7.73 -25.21
CA ARG A 158 -0.02 8.72 -26.08
C ARG A 158 -0.71 10.08 -26.19
N LYS A 159 -1.99 10.19 -25.81
CA LYS A 159 -2.82 11.39 -26.10
C LYS A 159 -3.22 12.19 -24.86
N THR A 160 -3.17 11.61 -23.67
CA THR A 160 -3.81 12.21 -22.48
C THR A 160 -2.93 12.22 -21.24
N ILE A 161 -1.79 11.52 -21.24
CA ILE A 161 -0.91 11.39 -20.08
C ILE A 161 0.38 12.14 -20.39
N HIS A 162 0.75 13.11 -19.53
CA HIS A 162 2.08 13.69 -19.55
C HIS A 162 3.12 12.56 -19.58
N PRO A 163 4.18 12.66 -20.40
CA PRO A 163 5.23 11.65 -20.42
C PRO A 163 5.69 11.41 -18.97
N PRO A 164 5.95 10.15 -18.57
CA PRO A 164 6.38 9.87 -17.21
C PRO A 164 7.71 10.58 -16.96
N SER A 165 7.66 11.71 -16.25
CA SER A 165 8.86 12.39 -15.78
C SER A 165 9.34 11.67 -14.54
N ALA A 166 10.41 10.90 -14.69
CA ALA A 166 11.14 10.34 -13.57
C ALA A 166 12.33 11.24 -13.25
N CYS A 167 12.50 11.56 -11.97
CA CYS A 167 13.75 12.10 -11.45
C CYS A 167 14.42 10.93 -10.73
N THR A 168 15.42 10.33 -11.36
CA THR A 168 16.16 9.23 -10.74
C THR A 168 16.96 9.80 -9.57
N ALA A 169 16.77 9.22 -8.38
CA ALA A 169 17.34 9.72 -7.15
C ALA A 169 18.87 9.78 -7.24
N CYS A 170 19.36 10.98 -6.93
CA CYS A 170 20.74 11.44 -6.87
C CYS A 170 21.65 10.43 -6.14
N SER A 171 22.54 9.76 -6.88
CA SER A 171 23.71 9.10 -6.31
C SER A 171 24.61 10.17 -5.70
N GLN A 172 24.41 10.45 -4.42
CA GLN A 172 25.31 11.32 -3.65
C GLN A 172 26.32 10.47 -2.90
N PRO A 173 27.59 10.91 -2.82
CA PRO A 173 28.54 10.29 -1.91
C PRO A 173 28.06 10.51 -0.47
N ILE A 174 27.50 9.46 0.14
CA ILE A 174 27.15 9.47 1.55
C ILE A 174 28.34 8.92 2.33
N ALA A 175 29.17 9.82 2.87
CA ALA A 175 30.13 9.44 3.90
C ALA A 175 29.45 9.55 5.26
N SER A 176 29.40 8.44 6.03
CA SER A 176 29.08 8.53 7.45
C SER A 176 30.14 9.39 8.10
N ALA A 177 29.77 10.58 8.59
CA ALA A 177 30.69 11.44 9.33
C ALA A 177 31.17 10.68 10.56
N THR A 178 32.38 10.13 10.49
CA THR A 178 33.13 9.70 11.68
C THR A 178 33.37 10.95 12.49
N MET A 179 32.50 11.22 13.45
CA MET A 179 32.67 12.28 14.43
C MET A 179 33.99 11.96 15.16
N GLY A 180 35.05 12.66 14.76
CA GLY A 180 36.35 12.58 15.40
C GLY A 180 36.17 12.85 16.88
N LYS A 181 36.56 11.88 17.72
CA LYS A 181 36.75 12.12 19.15
C LYS A 181 37.85 13.17 19.30
N LEU A 182 37.47 14.37 19.74
CA LEU A 182 38.32 15.22 20.56
C LEU A 182 38.13 14.79 22.02
#